data_AF-A0A3M9Y8D4-F1
#
_entry.id   AF-A0A3M9Y8D4-F1
#
_cell.length_a   1.000
_cell.length_b   1.000
_cell.length_c   1.000
_cell.angle_alpha   90.00
_cell.angle_beta   90.00
_cell.angle_gamma   90.00
#
_symmetry.space_group_name_H-M   'P 1'
#
loop_
_entity.id
_entity.type
_entity.pdbx_description
1 polymer ?
#
loop_
_entity_poly.entity_id
_entity_poly.type
_entity_poly.pdbx_seq_one_letter_code
_entity_poly.pdbx_strand_id
1 'polypeptide(L)'
;MGAAGHHQAAASTNAMAPLTPHWTQPSHPDVQEVVKASETEFLTKSLSKVALPPFAVFSKMTFPPCTLADKPTYATVQCGKNKHLDLNSDMLYINHSCDPSLVSHPVPSSGAAGDGPSVAALPLRQTEPASVVRPTNAMANLGLQPGDELTFFYPSTEWSMAQPFDCFCGAPTCRGTISGARDMTDAQLDGLWLNGHIRELLDERRGRNGRNGSGVEDPTARALQEAVSQAERGVEAARAALRAYTEAHGSRDGVKGVKSVNGDADFPSIAGRRGASSRELAGEMGGDTIVV
;
A
#
# COMPACT_ATOMS: atom_id res chain seq x y z
N MET A 1 21.18 46.16 -38.69
CA MET A 1 21.99 45.33 -37.77
C MET A 1 21.23 45.24 -36.46
N GLY A 2 21.00 44.02 -35.95
CA GLY A 2 20.45 43.77 -34.62
C GLY A 2 19.10 43.07 -34.62
N ALA A 3 19.09 41.73 -34.74
CA ALA A 3 17.99 40.90 -34.27
C ALA A 3 18.55 39.96 -33.20
N ALA A 4 18.04 40.11 -31.98
CA ALA A 4 18.44 39.34 -30.82
C ALA A 4 17.93 37.90 -30.94
N GLY A 5 18.84 36.93 -31.01
CA GLY A 5 18.52 35.51 -30.90
C GLY A 5 18.22 35.17 -29.45
N HIS A 6 16.96 34.81 -29.15
CA HIS A 6 16.62 34.12 -27.92
C HIS A 6 17.05 32.65 -28.06
N HIS A 7 18.11 32.28 -27.33
CA HIS A 7 18.44 30.87 -27.10
C HIS A 7 17.38 30.26 -26.19
N GLN A 8 16.42 29.56 -26.78
CA GLN A 8 15.55 28.65 -26.05
C GLN A 8 16.35 27.38 -25.77
N ALA A 9 16.80 27.22 -24.52
CA ALA A 9 17.40 25.99 -24.05
C ALA A 9 16.33 24.89 -24.10
N ALA A 10 16.50 23.92 -25.00
CA ALA A 10 15.67 22.73 -25.04
C ALA A 10 15.90 21.93 -23.75
N ALA A 11 14.92 21.96 -22.85
CA ALA A 11 14.85 21.02 -21.74
C ALA A 11 14.64 19.63 -22.34
N SER A 12 15.68 18.79 -22.28
CA SER A 12 15.60 17.40 -22.69
C SER A 12 14.77 16.65 -21.65
N THR A 13 13.47 16.46 -21.94
CA THR A 13 12.61 15.56 -21.18
C THR A 13 12.93 14.14 -21.60
N ASN A 14 13.65 13.40 -20.75
CA ASN A 14 13.79 11.95 -20.89
C ASN A 14 12.41 11.32 -20.63
N ALA A 15 11.57 11.21 -21.67
CA ALA A 15 10.36 10.38 -21.62
C ALA A 15 10.82 8.92 -21.49
N MET A 16 10.45 8.24 -20.40
CA MET A 16 10.80 6.83 -20.22
C MET A 16 9.69 5.99 -20.85
N ALA A 17 10.05 5.07 -21.74
CA ALA A 17 9.06 4.19 -22.34
C ALA A 17 8.33 3.33 -21.29
N PRO A 18 7.04 2.98 -21.52
CA PRO A 18 6.34 1.98 -20.73
C PRO A 18 7.15 0.70 -20.60
N LEU A 19 7.24 0.17 -19.38
CA LEU A 19 7.95 -1.08 -19.12
C LEU A 19 7.30 -2.18 -19.95
N THR A 20 8.09 -2.81 -20.82
CA THR A 20 7.67 -4.00 -21.55
C THR A 20 7.58 -5.15 -20.54
N PRO A 21 6.39 -5.70 -20.26
CA PRO A 21 6.24 -6.76 -19.29
C PRO A 21 7.02 -8.00 -19.73
N HIS A 22 7.90 -8.49 -18.87
CA HIS A 22 8.67 -9.73 -19.10
C HIS A 22 8.03 -10.97 -18.46
N TRP A 23 6.89 -10.80 -17.77
CA TRP A 23 6.12 -11.89 -17.16
C TRP A 23 4.91 -12.29 -18.01
N THR A 24 4.35 -13.47 -17.72
CA THR A 24 3.11 -13.93 -18.36
C THR A 24 1.91 -13.10 -17.90
N GLN A 25 1.15 -12.56 -18.86
CA GLN A 25 -0.07 -11.79 -18.59
C GLN A 25 -1.33 -12.57 -19.00
N PRO A 26 -2.42 -12.56 -18.19
CA PRO A 26 -2.45 -12.05 -16.83
C PRO A 26 -1.73 -12.98 -15.85
N SER A 27 -0.98 -12.41 -14.91
CA SER A 27 -0.30 -13.13 -13.83
C SER A 27 -1.24 -13.64 -12.75
N HIS A 28 -2.38 -12.96 -12.54
CA HIS A 28 -3.36 -13.24 -11.49
C HIS A 28 -4.79 -13.30 -12.07
N PRO A 29 -5.07 -14.19 -13.04
CA PRO A 29 -6.33 -14.20 -13.79
C PRO A 29 -7.57 -14.37 -12.91
N ASP A 30 -7.45 -15.01 -11.74
CA ASP A 30 -8.59 -15.34 -10.89
C ASP A 30 -9.00 -14.18 -9.97
N VAL A 31 -8.08 -13.27 -9.66
CA VAL A 31 -8.29 -12.24 -8.62
C VAL A 31 -8.14 -10.81 -9.13
N GLN A 32 -7.41 -10.58 -10.23
CA GLN A 32 -7.12 -9.26 -10.77
C GLN A 32 -7.49 -9.17 -12.25
N GLU A 33 -8.14 -8.08 -12.63
CA GLU A 33 -8.31 -7.65 -14.02
C GLU A 33 -7.52 -6.35 -14.24
N VAL A 34 -6.67 -6.33 -15.28
CA VAL A 34 -5.97 -5.11 -15.69
C VAL A 34 -6.64 -4.54 -16.93
N VAL A 35 -7.20 -3.34 -16.78
CA VAL A 35 -7.80 -2.58 -17.88
C VAL A 35 -6.77 -1.54 -18.34
N LYS A 36 -6.29 -1.69 -19.58
CA LYS A 36 -5.41 -0.70 -20.23
C LYS A 36 -6.27 0.18 -21.15
N ALA A 37 -6.15 1.50 -21.08
CA ALA A 37 -6.91 2.39 -21.96
C ALA A 37 -6.37 2.38 -23.40
N SER A 38 -5.06 2.16 -23.57
CA SER A 38 -4.42 1.91 -24.85
C SER A 38 -3.12 1.12 -24.68
N GLU A 39 -2.59 0.57 -25.76
CA GLU A 39 -1.29 -0.14 -25.79
C GLU A 39 -0.09 0.82 -25.64
N THR A 40 -0.32 2.13 -25.77
CA THR A 40 0.73 3.16 -25.84
C THR A 40 0.71 4.13 -24.66
N GLU A 41 -0.36 4.18 -23.88
CA GLU A 41 -0.49 5.08 -22.73
C GLU A 41 -0.38 4.31 -21.41
N PHE A 42 0.11 5.00 -20.38
CA PHE A 42 0.25 4.45 -19.02
C PHE A 42 -1.07 4.30 -18.25
N LEU A 43 -2.19 4.51 -18.94
CA LEU A 43 -3.54 4.45 -18.40
C LEU A 43 -3.93 3.01 -18.11
N THR A 44 -3.58 2.55 -16.92
CA THR A 44 -3.98 1.23 -16.42
C THR A 44 -4.84 1.36 -15.18
N LYS A 45 -5.88 0.52 -15.08
CA LYS A 45 -6.65 0.31 -13.86
C LYS A 45 -6.58 -1.16 -13.49
N SER A 46 -6.44 -1.44 -12.20
CA SER A 46 -6.51 -2.81 -11.67
C SER A 46 -7.81 -2.96 -10.91
N LEU A 47 -8.64 -3.91 -11.31
CA LEU A 47 -9.93 -4.20 -10.70
C LEU A 47 -9.87 -5.55 -9.99
N SER A 48 -10.56 -5.65 -8.84
CA SER A 48 -10.76 -6.93 -8.16
C SER A 48 -11.72 -7.80 -8.95
N LYS A 49 -11.46 -9.10 -9.03
CA LYS A 49 -12.41 -10.10 -9.53
C LYS A 49 -13.13 -10.86 -8.43
N VAL A 50 -12.76 -10.62 -7.17
CA VAL A 50 -13.19 -11.41 -6.01
C VAL A 50 -13.76 -10.53 -4.90
N ALA A 51 -14.67 -11.11 -4.12
CA ALA A 51 -15.09 -10.56 -2.84
C ALA A 51 -14.20 -11.10 -1.73
N LEU A 52 -13.62 -10.23 -0.91
CA LEU A 52 -12.75 -10.61 0.19
C LEU A 52 -13.04 -9.73 1.42
N PRO A 53 -13.18 -10.32 2.63
CA PRO A 53 -13.37 -9.52 3.83
C PRO A 53 -12.10 -8.70 4.17
N PRO A 54 -12.20 -7.69 5.05
CA PRO A 54 -11.02 -6.99 5.56
C PRO A 54 -10.02 -7.98 6.16
N PHE A 55 -8.72 -7.68 6.05
CA PHE A 55 -7.61 -8.54 6.46
C PHE A 55 -7.40 -9.82 5.65
N ALA A 56 -8.25 -10.15 4.68
CA ALA A 56 -8.00 -11.28 3.81
C ALA A 56 -6.78 -11.04 2.92
N VAL A 57 -6.03 -12.11 2.66
CA VAL A 57 -4.93 -12.10 1.68
C VAL A 57 -5.54 -11.99 0.28
N PHE A 58 -5.17 -10.93 -0.43
CA PHE A 58 -5.54 -10.73 -1.84
C PHE A 58 -4.58 -11.49 -2.76
N SER A 59 -3.27 -11.29 -2.58
CA SER A 59 -2.24 -12.05 -3.30
C SER A 59 -0.95 -12.11 -2.48
N LYS A 60 -0.23 -13.22 -2.58
CA LYS A 60 1.10 -13.39 -1.98
C LYS A 60 2.17 -12.88 -2.93
N MET A 61 3.19 -12.22 -2.41
CA MET A 61 4.31 -11.73 -3.23
C MET A 61 5.31 -12.83 -3.63
N THR A 62 5.03 -14.09 -3.26
CA THR A 62 5.79 -15.28 -3.67
C THR A 62 5.36 -15.80 -5.05
N PHE A 63 4.25 -15.32 -5.61
CA PHE A 63 3.74 -15.75 -6.89
C PHE A 63 3.11 -14.60 -7.69
N PRO A 64 3.56 -14.34 -8.93
CA PRO A 64 4.90 -14.67 -9.42
C PRO A 64 6.00 -14.21 -8.44
N PRO A 65 7.15 -14.91 -8.37
CA PRO A 65 8.18 -14.58 -7.41
C PRO A 65 8.78 -13.19 -7.72
N CYS A 66 8.80 -12.33 -6.72
CA CYS A 66 9.51 -11.06 -6.79
C CYS A 66 11.03 -11.28 -6.84
N THR A 67 11.74 -10.42 -7.56
CA THR A 67 13.22 -10.41 -7.63
C THR A 67 13.78 -9.12 -7.07
N LEU A 68 15.03 -9.14 -6.59
CA LEU A 68 15.68 -7.90 -6.14
C LEU A 68 16.03 -7.02 -7.34
N ALA A 69 15.72 -5.74 -7.23
CA ALA A 69 16.10 -4.73 -8.20
C ALA A 69 17.40 -4.02 -7.76
N ASP A 70 18.29 -3.75 -8.71
CA ASP A 70 19.58 -3.08 -8.45
C ASP A 70 19.40 -1.60 -8.07
N LYS A 71 18.37 -0.95 -8.61
CA LYS A 71 18.08 0.47 -8.41
C LYS A 71 16.57 0.74 -8.33
N PRO A 72 16.15 1.76 -7.57
CA PRO A 72 14.76 2.19 -7.57
C PRO A 72 14.35 2.68 -8.97
N THR A 73 13.18 2.24 -9.42
CA THR A 73 12.49 2.76 -10.60
C THR A 73 11.01 2.93 -10.28
N TYR A 74 10.23 3.51 -11.19
CA TYR A 74 8.78 3.59 -11.03
C TYR A 74 8.08 2.22 -10.98
N ALA A 75 8.77 1.16 -11.44
CA ALA A 75 8.24 -0.19 -11.51
C ALA A 75 8.70 -1.11 -10.36
N THR A 76 9.47 -0.56 -9.41
CA THR A 76 9.97 -1.31 -8.26
C THR A 76 9.28 -0.88 -6.98
N VAL A 77 9.20 -1.78 -5.99
CA VAL A 77 8.67 -1.50 -4.66
C VAL A 77 9.77 -1.60 -3.61
N GLN A 78 9.93 -0.60 -2.77
CA GLN A 78 10.88 -0.62 -1.68
C GLN A 78 10.47 -1.64 -0.61
N CYS A 79 11.39 -2.56 -0.30
CA CYS A 79 11.19 -3.65 0.67
C CYS A 79 12.16 -3.58 1.86
N GLY A 80 12.99 -2.53 1.91
CA GLY A 80 13.94 -2.26 2.98
C GLY A 80 14.64 -0.92 2.75
N LYS A 81 15.44 -0.46 3.72
CA LYS A 81 16.05 0.89 3.68
C LYS A 81 16.71 1.25 2.35
N ASN A 82 17.44 0.30 1.76
CA ASN A 82 18.12 0.46 0.48
C ASN A 82 17.87 -0.74 -0.44
N LYS A 83 16.68 -1.36 -0.38
CA LYS A 83 16.34 -2.56 -1.15
C LYS A 83 15.00 -2.39 -1.84
N HIS A 84 14.94 -2.82 -3.10
CA HIS A 84 13.75 -2.76 -3.92
C HIS A 84 13.48 -4.13 -4.57
N LEU A 85 12.22 -4.39 -4.88
CA LEU A 85 11.75 -5.58 -5.57
C LEU A 85 11.13 -5.22 -6.91
N ASP A 86 11.42 -6.00 -7.93
CA ASP A 86 10.59 -6.14 -9.11
C ASP A 86 9.47 -7.13 -8.80
N LEU A 87 8.22 -6.72 -9.01
CA LEU A 87 7.04 -7.54 -8.70
C LEU A 87 6.82 -8.69 -9.68
N ASN A 88 7.40 -8.60 -10.88
CA ASN A 88 7.29 -9.61 -11.95
C ASN A 88 5.84 -10.06 -12.23
N SER A 89 4.89 -9.15 -12.05
CA SER A 89 3.46 -9.46 -12.09
C SER A 89 2.61 -8.22 -12.35
N ASP A 90 1.34 -8.46 -12.67
CA ASP A 90 0.36 -7.42 -12.93
C ASP A 90 -0.01 -6.61 -11.69
N MET A 91 0.44 -7.04 -10.50
CA MET A 91 0.41 -6.21 -9.29
C MET A 91 1.12 -4.87 -9.50
N LEU A 92 2.06 -4.82 -10.45
CA LEU A 92 2.65 -3.57 -10.91
C LEU A 92 1.57 -2.56 -11.30
N TYR A 93 0.47 -2.94 -11.95
CA TYR A 93 -0.56 -2.04 -12.46
C TYR A 93 -1.54 -1.51 -11.40
N ILE A 94 -1.30 -1.79 -10.12
CA ILE A 94 -2.12 -1.28 -9.03
C ILE A 94 -1.74 0.17 -8.75
N ASN A 95 -2.73 1.06 -8.83
CA ASN A 95 -2.52 2.51 -8.72
C ASN A 95 -2.42 2.99 -7.27
N HIS A 96 -2.05 4.26 -7.11
CA HIS A 96 -2.06 4.93 -5.83
C HIS A 96 -3.48 5.37 -5.42
N SER A 97 -3.80 5.25 -4.14
CA SER A 97 -4.86 6.03 -3.48
C SER A 97 -4.42 6.49 -2.10
N CYS A 98 -4.82 7.72 -1.72
CA CYS A 98 -4.66 8.21 -0.35
C CYS A 98 -5.61 7.52 0.64
N ASP A 99 -6.62 6.81 0.13
CA ASP A 99 -7.52 5.93 0.86
C ASP A 99 -7.50 4.55 0.17
N PRO A 100 -6.44 3.73 0.39
CA PRO A 100 -6.19 2.55 -0.45
C PRO A 100 -7.10 1.36 -0.12
N SER A 101 -7.35 0.49 -1.10
CA SER A 101 -8.08 -0.77 -0.89
C SER A 101 -7.19 -1.90 -0.39
N LEU A 102 -5.88 -1.85 -0.66
CA LEU A 102 -4.90 -2.85 -0.25
C LEU A 102 -3.77 -2.25 0.59
N VAL A 103 -3.17 -3.09 1.43
CA VAL A 103 -1.94 -2.80 2.19
C VAL A 103 -0.93 -3.93 2.02
N SER A 104 0.36 -3.60 2.01
CA SER A 104 1.42 -4.61 2.06
C SER A 104 1.67 -5.02 3.51
N HIS A 105 1.37 -6.28 3.84
CA HIS A 105 1.42 -6.82 5.18
C HIS A 105 2.08 -8.22 5.19
N PRO A 106 3.00 -8.49 6.13
CA PRO A 106 3.49 -9.85 6.35
C PRO A 106 2.38 -10.76 6.88
N VAL A 107 2.15 -11.91 6.26
CA VAL A 107 1.16 -12.92 6.68
C VAL A 107 1.85 -14.24 7.03
N PRO A 108 1.25 -15.11 7.85
CA PRO A 108 1.87 -16.39 8.21
C PRO A 108 2.24 -17.24 6.98
N SER A 109 3.48 -17.75 6.93
CA SER A 109 3.95 -18.69 5.92
C SER A 109 3.16 -20.00 6.03
N SER A 110 2.31 -20.28 5.03
CA SER A 110 1.37 -21.42 4.93
C SER A 110 1.41 -22.50 6.02
N GLY A 111 0.36 -22.51 6.86
CA GLY A 111 0.05 -23.52 7.88
C GLY A 111 -1.31 -23.28 8.57
N ALA A 112 -1.88 -22.08 8.46
CA ALA A 112 -3.20 -21.74 8.98
C ALA A 112 -4.13 -21.28 7.84
N ALA A 113 -4.48 -22.19 6.94
CA ALA A 113 -5.67 -22.03 6.11
C ALA A 113 -6.87 -22.47 6.97
N GLY A 114 -7.41 -21.55 7.75
CA GLY A 114 -8.56 -21.79 8.61
C GLY A 114 -8.86 -20.53 9.39
N ASP A 115 -10.04 -19.97 9.16
CA ASP A 115 -10.75 -19.00 9.98
C ASP A 115 -9.85 -18.06 10.80
N GLY A 116 -9.58 -16.88 10.23
CA GLY A 116 -8.52 -15.98 10.67
C GLY A 116 -8.46 -15.74 12.17
N PRO A 117 -7.26 -15.66 12.77
CA PRO A 117 -7.08 -14.81 13.94
C PRO A 117 -5.68 -14.18 14.06
N SER A 118 -5.63 -13.02 14.73
CA SER A 118 -4.50 -12.44 15.48
C SER A 118 -3.09 -12.57 14.88
N VAL A 119 -2.71 -11.59 14.06
CA VAL A 119 -1.34 -11.37 13.52
C VAL A 119 -0.30 -10.92 14.57
N ALA A 120 -0.61 -10.95 15.87
CA ALA A 120 0.19 -10.25 16.87
C ALA A 120 1.42 -11.01 17.41
N ALA A 121 1.67 -12.27 17.03
CA ALA A 121 2.73 -13.05 17.71
C ALA A 121 3.42 -14.16 16.88
N LEU A 122 3.67 -13.97 15.58
CA LEU A 122 4.58 -14.87 14.85
C LEU A 122 6.00 -14.28 14.78
N PRO A 123 7.05 -15.08 15.00
CA PRO A 123 8.42 -14.60 14.77
C PRO A 123 8.58 -14.22 13.29
N LEU A 124 9.25 -13.10 13.01
CA LEU A 124 9.51 -12.53 11.66
C LEU A 124 9.97 -13.55 10.58
N ARG A 125 10.46 -14.72 10.98
CA ARG A 125 10.89 -15.82 10.09
C ARG A 125 9.77 -16.72 9.57
N GLN A 126 8.58 -16.64 10.16
CA GLN A 126 7.41 -17.45 9.79
C GLN A 126 6.33 -16.61 9.09
N THR A 127 6.71 -15.44 8.57
CA THR A 127 5.80 -14.57 7.83
C THR A 127 6.32 -14.35 6.41
N GLU A 128 5.42 -14.41 5.43
CA GLU A 128 5.66 -14.11 4.02
C GLU A 128 4.97 -12.79 3.63
N PRO A 129 5.56 -11.97 2.76
CA PRO A 129 4.95 -10.70 2.34
C PRO A 129 3.72 -10.95 1.44
N ALA A 130 2.62 -10.25 1.74
CA ALA A 130 1.39 -10.33 0.97
C ALA A 130 0.67 -8.98 0.84
N SER A 131 -0.13 -8.88 -0.21
CA SER A 131 -1.14 -7.85 -0.37
C SER A 131 -2.39 -8.27 0.39
N VAL A 132 -2.86 -7.43 1.29
CA VAL A 132 -3.98 -7.70 2.20
C VAL A 132 -5.04 -6.62 2.06
N VAL A 133 -6.32 -7.01 2.11
CA VAL A 133 -7.44 -6.07 2.07
C VAL A 133 -7.36 -5.13 3.27
N ARG A 134 -7.34 -3.82 3.02
CA ARG A 134 -7.22 -2.81 4.07
C ARG A 134 -8.39 -2.93 5.06
N PRO A 135 -8.12 -2.91 6.37
CA PRO A 135 -9.17 -2.70 7.36
C PRO A 135 -9.64 -1.25 7.35
N THR A 136 -10.91 -1.01 7.05
CA THR A 136 -11.51 0.32 7.18
C THR A 136 -12.16 0.46 8.55
N ASN A 137 -11.92 1.58 9.23
CA ASN A 137 -12.66 1.95 10.45
C ASN A 137 -14.10 2.42 10.15
N ALA A 138 -14.46 2.62 8.89
CA ALA A 138 -15.80 3.03 8.48
C ALA A 138 -16.71 1.80 8.40
N MET A 139 -17.85 1.84 9.11
CA MET A 139 -18.89 0.81 9.15
C MET A 139 -19.57 0.50 7.79
N ALA A 140 -19.02 1.00 6.68
CA ALA A 140 -19.61 0.91 5.35
C ALA A 140 -18.86 -0.01 4.37
N ASN A 141 -17.63 -0.46 4.69
CA ASN A 141 -16.88 -1.35 3.78
C ASN A 141 -16.67 -2.73 4.40
N LEU A 142 -17.41 -3.72 3.88
CA LEU A 142 -17.33 -5.13 4.26
C LEU A 142 -16.11 -5.86 3.65
N GLY A 143 -15.10 -5.10 3.19
CA GLY A 143 -13.93 -5.60 2.48
C GLY A 143 -13.88 -5.15 1.02
N LEU A 144 -13.27 -5.98 0.18
CA LEU A 144 -13.13 -5.78 -1.27
C LEU A 144 -14.25 -6.50 -2.01
N GLN A 145 -14.81 -5.90 -3.05
CA GLN A 145 -15.83 -6.50 -3.93
C GLN A 145 -15.32 -6.64 -5.37
N PRO A 146 -15.90 -7.56 -6.18
CA PRO A 146 -15.62 -7.60 -7.60
C PRO A 146 -15.95 -6.26 -8.27
N GLY A 147 -15.04 -5.78 -9.12
CA GLY A 147 -15.12 -4.46 -9.77
C GLY A 147 -14.52 -3.32 -8.97
N ASP A 148 -14.19 -3.50 -7.69
CA ASP A 148 -13.50 -2.46 -6.91
C ASP A 148 -12.10 -2.20 -7.46
N GLU A 149 -11.69 -0.93 -7.47
CA GLU A 149 -10.34 -0.56 -7.87
C GLU A 149 -9.32 -0.98 -6.79
N LEU A 150 -8.34 -1.77 -7.21
CA LEU A 150 -7.19 -2.14 -6.41
C LEU A 150 -6.24 -0.94 -6.35
N THR A 151 -5.92 -0.50 -5.15
CA THR A 151 -5.04 0.64 -4.91
C THR A 151 -4.15 0.45 -3.68
N PHE A 152 -2.93 0.99 -3.73
CA PHE A 152 -2.00 1.07 -2.61
C PHE A 152 -1.73 2.51 -2.23
N PHE A 153 -1.37 2.76 -0.97
CA PHE A 153 -0.77 4.04 -0.60
C PHE A 153 0.74 3.94 -0.77
N TYR A 154 1.28 4.41 -1.90
CA TYR A 154 2.71 4.25 -2.22
C TYR A 154 3.69 4.69 -1.12
N PRO A 155 3.48 5.82 -0.39
CA PRO A 155 4.37 6.16 0.73
C PRO A 155 4.36 5.15 1.89
N SER A 156 3.46 4.16 1.91
CA SER A 156 3.53 3.04 2.86
C SER A 156 4.72 2.13 2.63
N THR A 157 5.26 2.08 1.40
CA THR A 157 6.46 1.31 1.05
C THR A 157 7.60 2.23 0.63
N GLU A 158 7.32 3.37 0.01
CA GLU A 158 8.35 4.24 -0.60
C GLU A 158 8.77 5.39 0.32
N TRP A 159 10.05 5.43 0.68
CA TRP A 159 10.65 6.54 1.41
C TRP A 159 10.77 7.78 0.54
N SER A 160 11.29 7.60 -0.68
CA SER A 160 11.36 8.62 -1.72
C SER A 160 10.90 7.96 -3.01
N MET A 161 9.88 8.52 -3.65
CA MET A 161 9.44 8.05 -4.96
C MET A 161 10.55 8.26 -5.98
N ALA A 162 10.79 7.26 -6.83
CA ALA A 162 11.65 7.44 -8.01
C ALA A 162 11.09 8.52 -8.95
N GLN A 163 9.76 8.63 -9.01
CA GLN A 163 9.02 9.64 -9.76
C GLN A 163 7.85 10.17 -8.92
N PRO A 164 7.98 11.36 -8.31
CA PRO A 164 6.87 12.06 -7.67
C PRO A 164 5.78 12.45 -8.67
N PHE A 165 4.52 12.54 -8.22
CA PHE A 165 3.38 12.92 -9.06
C PHE A 165 2.29 13.64 -8.25
N ASP A 166 1.42 14.38 -8.95
CA ASP A 166 0.20 14.96 -8.35
C ASP A 166 -0.92 13.92 -8.29
N CYS A 167 -1.55 13.75 -7.12
CA CYS A 167 -2.58 12.74 -6.90
C CYS A 167 -3.98 13.23 -7.27
N PHE A 168 -4.70 12.39 -8.01
CA PHE A 168 -6.09 12.60 -8.41
C PHE A 168 -7.01 11.44 -7.99
N CYS A 169 -6.66 10.74 -6.90
CA CYS A 169 -7.45 9.58 -6.42
C CYS A 169 -8.92 9.92 -6.05
N GLY A 170 -9.20 11.20 -5.77
CA GLY A 170 -10.53 11.67 -5.39
C GLY A 170 -10.99 11.21 -4.01
N ALA A 171 -10.07 10.70 -3.17
CA ALA A 171 -10.36 10.44 -1.76
C ALA A 171 -10.56 11.77 -1.00
N PRO A 172 -11.50 11.87 -0.05
CA PRO A 172 -11.67 13.06 0.78
C PRO A 172 -10.41 13.43 1.58
N THR A 173 -9.56 12.44 1.85
CA THR A 173 -8.29 12.55 2.57
C THR A 173 -7.08 12.65 1.61
N CYS A 174 -7.30 13.06 0.35
CA CYS A 174 -6.23 13.19 -0.65
C CYS A 174 -5.10 14.10 -0.16
N ARG A 175 -3.85 13.69 -0.42
CA ARG A 175 -2.64 14.39 0.03
C ARG A 175 -2.04 15.32 -1.03
N GLY A 176 -2.66 15.43 -2.21
CA GLY A 176 -2.12 16.22 -3.32
C GLY A 176 -0.89 15.53 -3.89
N THR A 177 0.29 16.13 -3.80
CA THR A 177 1.51 15.57 -4.38
C THR A 177 2.06 14.39 -3.55
N ILE A 178 2.46 13.32 -4.24
CA ILE A 178 3.03 12.10 -3.66
C ILE A 178 4.51 12.01 -4.06
N SER A 179 5.41 12.24 -3.11
CA SER A 179 6.87 12.15 -3.31
C SER A 179 7.57 11.10 -2.42
N GLY A 180 6.80 10.38 -1.59
CA GLY A 180 7.29 9.38 -0.65
C GLY A 180 7.18 9.82 0.82
N ALA A 181 7.35 8.89 1.75
CA ALA A 181 7.15 9.13 3.18
C ALA A 181 8.14 10.15 3.78
N ARG A 182 9.32 10.32 3.17
CA ARG A 182 10.35 11.27 3.61
C ARG A 182 9.86 12.71 3.67
N ASP A 183 8.93 13.09 2.79
CA ASP A 183 8.49 14.47 2.66
C ASP A 183 7.10 14.69 3.29
N MET A 184 6.53 13.65 3.91
CA MET A 184 5.24 13.72 4.59
C MET A 184 5.39 13.98 6.10
N THR A 185 4.43 14.74 6.63
CA THR A 185 4.26 14.99 8.06
C THR A 185 3.64 13.79 8.78
N ASP A 186 3.81 13.73 10.10
CA ASP A 186 3.22 12.65 10.91
C ASP A 186 1.68 12.64 10.79
N ALA A 187 1.04 13.81 10.77
CA ALA A 187 -0.41 13.93 10.53
C ALA A 187 -0.85 13.46 9.13
N GLN A 188 0.04 13.51 8.13
CA GLN A 188 -0.25 12.97 6.80
C GLN A 188 -0.15 11.45 6.72
N LEU A 189 0.63 10.85 7.61
CA LEU A 189 0.84 9.40 7.67
C LEU A 189 -0.04 8.71 8.71
N ASP A 190 -0.66 9.49 9.61
CA ASP A 190 -1.51 8.96 10.66
C ASP A 190 -2.72 8.18 10.10
N GLY A 191 -3.07 7.08 10.78
CA GLY A 191 -4.13 6.17 10.37
C GLY A 191 -3.83 5.29 9.15
N LEU A 192 -2.67 5.43 8.51
CA LEU A 192 -2.25 4.60 7.38
C LEU A 192 -1.31 3.48 7.82
N TRP A 193 -1.43 2.33 7.17
CA TRP A 193 -0.48 1.24 7.36
C TRP A 193 0.85 1.60 6.69
N LEU A 194 1.94 1.61 7.45
CA LEU A 194 3.30 1.81 6.95
C LEU A 194 4.13 0.54 7.12
N ASN A 195 4.99 0.23 6.16
CA ASN A 195 5.90 -0.91 6.28
C ASN A 195 6.99 -0.65 7.31
N GLY A 196 7.55 -1.72 7.89
CA GLY A 196 8.53 -1.65 8.98
C GLY A 196 9.71 -0.74 8.65
N HIS A 197 10.27 -0.85 7.44
CA HIS A 197 11.39 -0.03 7.02
C HIS A 197 11.05 1.46 6.90
N ILE A 198 9.82 1.82 6.54
CA ILE A 198 9.38 3.22 6.52
C ILE A 198 9.27 3.77 7.94
N ARG A 199 8.71 3.01 8.88
CA ARG A 199 8.65 3.43 10.28
C ARG A 199 10.05 3.66 10.85
N GLU A 200 10.97 2.73 10.60
CA GLU A 200 12.37 2.88 11.01
C GLU A 200 13.02 4.15 10.43
N LEU A 201 12.80 4.46 9.15
CA LEU A 201 13.34 5.66 8.51
C LEU A 201 12.72 6.95 9.07
N LEU A 202 11.44 6.94 9.41
CA LEU A 202 10.77 8.07 10.07
C LEU A 202 11.36 8.32 11.47
N ASP A 203 11.58 7.25 12.24
CA ASP A 203 12.17 7.36 13.59
C ASP A 203 13.62 7.85 13.54
N GLU A 204 14.41 7.39 12.58
CA GLU A 204 15.75 7.93 12.33
C GLU A 204 15.72 9.42 11.97
N ARG A 205 14.79 9.84 11.10
CA ARG A 205 14.59 11.24 10.72
C ARG A 205 14.24 12.10 11.94
N ARG A 206 13.31 11.63 12.79
CA ARG A 206 12.94 12.29 14.04
C ARG A 206 14.13 12.41 14.99
N GLY A 207 14.91 11.34 15.16
CA GLY A 207 16.12 11.36 16.00
C GLY A 207 17.21 12.30 15.49
N ARG A 208 17.36 12.46 14.17
CA ARG A 208 18.28 13.45 13.57
C ARG A 208 17.77 14.88 13.77
N ASN A 209 16.48 15.12 13.59
CA ASN A 209 15.88 16.45 13.80
C ASN A 209 15.89 16.87 15.28
N GLY A 210 15.67 15.92 16.20
CA GLY A 210 15.75 16.16 17.65
C GLY A 210 17.17 16.46 18.15
N ARG A 211 18.22 15.99 17.46
CA ARG A 211 19.61 16.34 17.76
C ARG A 211 20.03 17.71 17.21
N ASN A 212 19.36 18.20 16.17
CA ASN A 212 19.65 19.49 15.53
C ASN A 212 18.76 20.64 16.05
N GLY A 213 17.65 20.34 16.72
CA GLY A 213 16.82 21.33 17.38
C GLY A 213 17.25 21.51 18.84
N SER A 214 17.73 22.70 19.21
CA SER A 214 17.80 23.15 20.60
C SER A 214 16.39 23.39 21.17
N GLY A 215 15.55 22.36 21.15
CA GLY A 215 14.18 22.39 21.63
C GLY A 215 14.10 21.67 22.96
N VAL A 216 13.72 22.40 24.01
CA VAL A 216 13.36 21.85 25.32
C VAL A 216 12.43 20.64 25.09
N GLU A 217 12.91 19.43 25.37
CA GLU A 217 12.06 18.23 25.40
C GLU A 217 10.93 18.54 26.39
N ASP A 218 9.68 18.53 25.94
CA ASP A 218 8.54 18.66 26.85
C ASP A 218 8.54 17.43 27.77
N PRO A 219 8.89 17.60 29.06
CA PRO A 219 8.98 16.47 29.99
C PRO A 219 7.62 15.78 30.15
N THR A 220 6.52 16.48 29.86
CA THR A 220 5.16 15.94 29.90
C THR A 220 4.92 14.98 28.74
N ALA A 221 5.27 15.37 27.52
CA ALA A 221 5.13 14.51 26.34
C ALA A 221 5.95 13.22 26.48
N ARG A 222 7.17 13.33 27.02
CA ARG A 222 8.03 12.18 27.30
C ARG A 222 7.44 11.27 28.38
N ALA A 223 6.97 11.84 29.49
CA ALA A 223 6.34 11.08 30.56
C ALA A 223 5.07 10.35 30.08
N LEU A 224 4.28 10.98 29.21
CA LEU A 224 3.10 10.35 28.59
C LEU A 224 3.47 9.20 27.65
N GLN A 225 4.51 9.36 26.82
CA GLN A 225 5.00 8.28 25.96
C GLN A 225 5.55 7.09 26.78
N GLU A 226 6.28 7.38 27.86
CA GLU A 226 6.78 6.36 28.77
C GLU A 226 5.63 5.61 29.49
N ALA A 227 4.58 6.34 29.91
CA ALA A 227 3.38 5.76 30.52
C ALA A 227 2.61 4.86 29.55
N VAL A 228 2.44 5.28 28.29
CA VAL A 228 1.82 4.45 27.22
C VAL A 228 2.64 3.18 27.01
N SER A 229 3.96 3.30 26.89
CA SER A 229 4.85 2.15 26.70
C SER A 229 4.82 1.17 27.90
N GLN A 230 4.66 1.67 29.13
CA GLN A 230 4.47 0.83 30.31
C GLN A 230 3.12 0.11 30.30
N ALA A 231 2.05 0.81 29.92
CA ALA A 231 0.71 0.21 29.79
C ALA A 231 0.69 -0.90 28.74
N GLU A 232 1.34 -0.70 27.59
CA GLU A 232 1.49 -1.72 26.54
C GLU A 232 2.22 -2.97 27.05
N ARG A 233 3.31 -2.79 27.80
CA ARG A 233 4.03 -3.91 28.44
C ARG A 233 3.14 -4.66 29.45
N GLY A 234 2.33 -3.93 30.22
CA GLY A 234 1.37 -4.51 31.15
C GLY A 234 0.29 -5.33 30.45
N VAL A 235 -0.25 -4.81 29.34
CA VAL A 235 -1.21 -5.53 28.48
C VAL A 235 -0.58 -6.79 27.90
N GLU A 236 0.68 -6.72 27.45
CA GLU A 236 1.37 -7.90 26.91
C GLU A 236 1.62 -8.97 27.99
N ALA A 237 2.00 -8.56 29.20
CA ALA A 237 2.12 -9.47 30.33
C ALA A 237 0.78 -10.11 30.72
N ALA A 238 -0.31 -9.34 30.74
CA ALA A 238 -1.66 -9.85 31.01
C ALA A 238 -2.11 -10.85 29.94
N ARG A 239 -1.82 -10.57 28.66
CA ARG A 239 -2.07 -11.51 27.55
C ARG A 239 -1.25 -12.79 27.70
N ALA A 240 0.02 -12.69 28.09
CA ALA A 240 0.86 -13.86 28.36
C ALA A 240 0.29 -14.74 29.48
N ALA A 241 -0.19 -14.12 30.56
CA ALA A 241 -0.85 -14.83 31.65
C ALA A 241 -2.15 -15.50 31.21
N LEU A 242 -2.95 -14.83 30.37
CA LEU A 242 -4.18 -15.39 29.81
C LEU A 242 -3.88 -16.61 28.92
N ARG A 243 -2.85 -16.55 28.07
CA ARG A 243 -2.39 -17.69 27.23
C ARG A 243 -2.07 -18.90 28.10
N ALA A 244 -1.23 -18.72 29.11
CA ALA A 244 -0.84 -19.79 30.03
C ALA A 244 -2.05 -20.40 30.76
N TYR A 245 -3.02 -19.57 31.15
CA TYR A 245 -4.26 -20.04 31.75
C TYR A 245 -5.13 -20.84 30.76
N THR A 246 -5.31 -20.35 29.53
CA THR A 246 -6.11 -21.05 28.51
C THR A 246 -5.47 -22.35 28.02
N GLU A 247 -4.13 -22.40 27.95
CA GLU A 247 -3.39 -23.62 27.62
C GLU A 247 -3.47 -24.66 28.75
N ALA A 248 -3.48 -24.20 30.00
CA ALA A 248 -3.65 -25.08 31.17
C ALA A 248 -5.10 -25.60 31.33
N HIS A 249 -6.10 -24.92 30.75
CA HIS A 249 -7.52 -25.22 30.99
C HIS A 249 -8.36 -25.53 29.72
N GLY A 250 -7.75 -25.54 28.52
CA GLY A 250 -8.46 -25.64 27.25
C GLY A 250 -8.59 -27.06 26.66
N SER A 251 -9.36 -27.94 27.30
CA SER A 251 -9.99 -29.07 26.60
C SER A 251 -11.31 -29.44 27.28
N ARG A 252 -12.42 -28.94 26.71
CA ARG A 252 -13.72 -29.64 26.61
C ARG A 252 -14.76 -28.79 25.86
N ASP A 253 -15.43 -29.49 24.96
CA ASP A 253 -16.77 -29.23 24.38
C ASP A 253 -16.87 -28.36 23.13
N GLY A 254 -17.09 -29.05 22.00
CA GLY A 254 -17.54 -28.48 20.74
C GLY A 254 -19.07 -28.44 20.66
N VAL A 255 -19.60 -27.54 19.83
CA VAL A 255 -20.99 -27.58 19.33
C VAL A 255 -21.04 -27.08 17.89
N LYS A 256 -21.85 -27.79 17.10
CA LYS A 256 -22.11 -27.69 15.67
C LYS A 256 -22.92 -26.43 15.26
N GLY A 257 -22.54 -25.88 14.11
CA GLY A 257 -23.38 -25.59 12.93
C GLY A 257 -24.63 -24.71 13.06
N VAL A 258 -24.65 -23.61 12.28
CA VAL A 258 -25.90 -22.99 11.80
C VAL A 258 -25.72 -22.57 10.33
N LYS A 259 -26.66 -22.99 9.47
CA LYS A 259 -26.85 -22.58 8.07
C LYS A 259 -27.65 -21.27 8.02
N SER A 260 -27.38 -20.39 7.04
CA SER A 260 -28.38 -19.41 6.55
C SER A 260 -28.07 -19.00 5.10
N VAL A 261 -28.82 -19.52 4.12
CA VAL A 261 -29.80 -18.85 3.22
C VAL A 261 -29.29 -17.64 2.42
N ASN A 262 -29.29 -17.83 1.09
CA ASN A 262 -29.11 -16.82 0.05
C ASN A 262 -30.30 -15.84 -0.01
N GLY A 263 -30.01 -14.57 -0.27
CA GLY A 263 -30.99 -13.57 -0.68
C GLY A 263 -30.35 -12.65 -1.72
N ASP A 264 -30.80 -12.77 -2.96
CA ASP A 264 -30.41 -11.95 -4.09
C ASP A 264 -30.94 -10.51 -3.92
N ALA A 265 -30.08 -9.51 -4.06
CA ALA A 265 -30.46 -8.12 -4.17
C ALA A 265 -29.59 -7.42 -5.21
N ASP A 266 -30.22 -7.18 -6.36
CA ASP A 266 -29.74 -6.45 -7.53
C ASP A 266 -29.58 -4.96 -7.20
N PHE A 267 -28.40 -4.35 -7.46
CA PHE A 267 -28.18 -2.90 -7.34
C PHE A 267 -27.35 -2.35 -8.52
N PRO A 268 -27.67 -1.13 -9.00
CA PRO A 268 -27.25 -0.63 -10.30
C PRO A 268 -25.84 -0.02 -10.28
N SER A 269 -25.11 -0.21 -11.37
CA SER A 269 -23.78 0.35 -11.60
C SER A 269 -23.81 1.88 -11.70
N ILE A 270 -23.04 2.57 -10.85
CA ILE A 270 -22.74 4.00 -11.02
C ILE A 270 -21.38 4.11 -11.70
N ALA A 271 -21.40 4.20 -13.03
CA ALA A 271 -20.25 4.53 -13.85
C ALA A 271 -19.92 6.03 -13.72
N GLY A 272 -19.14 6.38 -12.69
CA GLY A 272 -18.54 7.72 -12.55
C GLY A 272 -17.08 7.70 -12.99
N ARG A 273 -16.75 8.30 -14.14
CA ARG A 273 -15.37 8.49 -14.61
C ARG A 273 -14.57 9.30 -13.56
N ARG A 274 -13.43 8.76 -13.12
CA ARG A 274 -12.35 9.51 -12.45
C ARG A 274 -11.10 9.46 -13.34
N GLY A 275 -10.44 10.62 -13.46
CA GLY A 275 -9.41 10.97 -14.44
C GLY A 275 -8.07 10.26 -14.28
N ALA A 276 -7.04 10.89 -14.85
CA ALA A 276 -5.70 10.35 -15.09
C ALA A 276 -5.09 9.58 -13.91
N SER A 277 -4.58 8.38 -14.22
CA SER A 277 -3.75 7.53 -13.37
C SER A 277 -2.51 8.27 -12.87
N SER A 278 -2.02 7.89 -11.70
CA SER A 278 -0.79 8.43 -11.10
C SER A 278 0.45 8.33 -11.99
N ARG A 279 0.38 7.54 -13.07
CA ARG A 279 1.47 7.30 -14.02
C ARG A 279 1.54 8.32 -15.15
N GLU A 280 0.41 8.88 -15.59
CA GLU A 280 0.40 9.94 -16.62
C GLU A 280 1.04 11.24 -16.10
N LEU A 281 0.95 11.48 -14.80
CA LEU A 281 1.22 12.78 -14.19
C LEU A 281 2.64 12.91 -13.62
N ALA A 282 3.45 11.86 -13.78
CA ALA A 282 4.89 11.89 -13.53
C ALA A 282 5.68 12.66 -14.63
N GLY A 283 4.99 13.29 -15.59
CA GLY A 283 5.57 14.28 -16.50
C GLY A 283 5.78 13.81 -17.94
N GLU A 284 4.97 12.90 -18.45
CA GLU A 284 5.08 12.41 -19.84
C GLU A 284 3.97 12.97 -20.73
N MET A 285 3.88 14.30 -20.81
CA MET A 285 3.09 14.99 -21.84
C MET A 285 4.02 15.45 -22.96
N GLY A 286 4.29 14.57 -23.91
CA GLY A 286 4.73 14.96 -25.25
C GLY A 286 3.51 15.45 -26.02
N GLY A 287 3.50 16.74 -26.36
CA GLY A 287 2.41 17.35 -27.10
C GLY A 287 2.15 16.67 -28.46
N ASP A 288 0.87 16.51 -28.78
CA ASP A 288 0.25 17.05 -29.99
C ASP A 288 -1.25 16.71 -29.97
N THR A 289 -2.04 17.63 -29.43
CA THR A 289 -3.43 17.77 -29.87
C THR A 289 -3.41 18.35 -31.28
N ILE A 290 -3.58 17.49 -32.28
CA ILE A 290 -4.25 17.87 -33.52
C ILE A 290 -5.28 16.79 -33.83
N VAL A 291 -6.53 17.09 -33.48
CA VAL A 291 -7.71 16.47 -34.06
C VAL A 291 -7.97 17.22 -35.38
N VAL A 292 -8.20 16.48 -36.46
CA VAL A 292 -8.82 17.04 -37.68
C VAL A 292 -10.27 17.43 -37.37
#